data_AF-A0A818PYA2-F1
#
_entry.id   AF-A0A818PYA2-F1
#
_cell.length_a   1.000
_cell.length_b   1.000
_cell.length_c   1.000
_cell.angle_alpha   90.00
_cell.angle_beta   90.00
_cell.angle_gamma   90.00
#
_symmetry.space_group_name_H-M   'P 1'
#
loop_
_entity.id
_entity.type
_entity.pdbx_description
1 polymer ?
#
loop_
_entity_poly.entity_id
_entity_poly.type
_entity_poly.pdbx_seq_one_letter_code
_entity_poly.pdbx_strand_id
1 'polypeptide(L)'
;METYEVRNQANIQSYNKLMETLSSLLKGNILSWRQQEMAMSFLCLLLQKHVPIPSSCIHTFVDLLVHDNIELRKYAVKSIAAICRLQKPPRIYVEKSIDEVLHEHNNGSSTVIIRDECNPGDRDDNLWITIDGYKPPNTQAEWEQMCFLDKTFHGYYTWPKMIKYPMNKRARYTQNDMPEQVTIIYNRFIDKNFVIQSTNLMVSDENTDEINFNYVRYTMFKEHGDPRRMYQLIDFIRTLINNQINSNTFTETSRWSLIQTLKMFQWRIPSIWCTIHEHAKELLDYSFKPVREHIAK
;
A
#
# COMPACT_ATOMS: atom_id res chain seq x y z
N MET A 1 -45.12 15.30 -9.41
CA MET A 1 -43.64 15.33 -9.44
C MET A 1 -43.19 14.00 -8.89
N GLU A 2 -42.63 13.13 -9.72
CA GLU A 2 -41.90 11.95 -9.22
C GLU A 2 -40.84 12.47 -8.24
N THR A 3 -40.97 12.12 -6.97
CA THR A 3 -40.01 12.55 -5.95
C THR A 3 -38.65 11.98 -6.32
N TYR A 4 -37.60 12.78 -6.24
CA TYR A 4 -36.23 12.40 -6.61
C TYR A 4 -35.80 11.05 -5.99
N GLU A 5 -36.35 10.71 -4.82
CA GLU A 5 -36.15 9.44 -4.13
C GLU A 5 -36.62 8.22 -4.94
N VAL A 6 -37.80 8.28 -5.55
CA VAL A 6 -38.34 7.18 -6.37
C VAL A 6 -37.44 6.94 -7.58
N ARG A 7 -37.00 8.02 -8.23
CA ARG A 7 -36.06 7.94 -9.36
C ARG A 7 -34.70 7.36 -8.93
N ASN A 8 -34.19 7.77 -7.77
CA ASN A 8 -32.94 7.24 -7.23
C ASN A 8 -33.04 5.75 -6.90
N GLN A 9 -34.16 5.31 -6.33
CA GLN A 9 -34.40 3.90 -6.03
C GLN A 9 -34.50 3.06 -7.32
N ALA A 10 -35.19 3.57 -8.35
CA ALA A 10 -35.26 2.91 -9.66
C ALA A 10 -33.87 2.80 -10.34
N ASN A 11 -33.01 3.82 -10.18
CA ASN A 11 -31.63 3.77 -10.67
C ASN A 11 -30.80 2.69 -9.95
N ILE A 12 -30.92 2.59 -8.62
CA ILE A 12 -30.21 1.55 -7.83
C ILE A 12 -30.69 0.15 -8.24
N GLN A 13 -32.00 -0.04 -8.43
CA GLN A 13 -32.56 -1.31 -8.89
C GLN A 13 -32.04 -1.68 -10.29
N SER A 14 -31.99 -0.72 -11.21
CA SER A 14 -31.48 -0.93 -12.57
C SER A 14 -30.00 -1.28 -12.58
N TYR A 15 -29.20 -0.60 -11.74
CA TYR A 15 -27.79 -0.88 -11.53
C TYR A 15 -27.56 -2.29 -10.99
N ASN A 16 -28.26 -2.68 -9.91
CA ASN A 16 -28.14 -4.01 -9.32
C ASN A 16 -28.53 -5.09 -10.33
N LYS A 17 -29.66 -4.91 -11.03
CA LYS A 17 -30.11 -5.83 -12.07
C LYS A 17 -29.08 -6.00 -13.19
N LEU A 18 -28.46 -4.91 -13.64
CA LEU A 18 -27.40 -4.96 -14.65
C LEU A 18 -26.19 -5.77 -14.17
N MET A 19 -25.70 -5.48 -12.97
CA MET A 19 -24.57 -6.22 -12.38
C MET A 19 -24.88 -7.71 -12.22
N GLU A 20 -26.04 -8.05 -11.67
CA GLU A 20 -26.46 -9.44 -11.48
C GLU A 20 -26.63 -10.19 -12.80
N THR A 21 -27.15 -9.52 -13.83
CA THR A 21 -27.30 -10.10 -15.17
C THR A 21 -25.95 -10.39 -15.80
N LEU A 22 -25.00 -9.44 -15.76
CA LEU A 22 -23.65 -9.67 -16.26
C LEU A 22 -22.95 -10.81 -15.49
N SER A 23 -23.13 -10.84 -14.18
CA SER A 23 -22.60 -11.89 -13.30
C SER A 23 -23.18 -13.27 -13.61
N SER A 24 -24.49 -13.38 -13.89
CA SER A 24 -25.12 -14.66 -14.23
C SER A 24 -24.69 -15.17 -15.61
N LEU A 25 -24.53 -14.27 -16.59
CA LEU A 25 -24.02 -14.62 -17.92
C LEU A 25 -22.60 -15.19 -17.87
N LEU A 26 -21.75 -14.68 -16.96
CA LEU A 26 -20.40 -15.20 -16.73
C LEU A 26 -20.42 -16.61 -16.13
N LYS A 27 -21.31 -16.89 -15.18
CA LYS A 27 -21.44 -18.22 -14.56
C LYS A 27 -22.05 -19.27 -15.48
N GLY A 28 -22.90 -18.84 -16.42
CA GLY A 28 -23.66 -19.75 -17.28
C GLY A 28 -22.83 -20.51 -18.32
N ASN A 29 -21.56 -20.14 -18.56
CA ASN A 29 -20.70 -20.70 -19.62
C ASN A 29 -21.31 -20.66 -21.04
N ILE A 30 -22.38 -19.86 -21.25
CA ILE A 30 -23.04 -19.67 -22.55
C ILE A 30 -22.23 -18.70 -23.42
N LEU A 31 -21.46 -17.80 -22.79
CA LEU A 31 -20.68 -16.79 -23.47
C LEU A 31 -19.38 -17.36 -24.03
N SER A 32 -19.02 -16.95 -25.26
CA SER A 32 -17.67 -17.14 -25.77
C SER A 32 -16.64 -16.40 -24.91
N TRP A 33 -15.38 -16.83 -24.94
CA TRP A 33 -14.30 -16.21 -24.15
C TRP A 33 -14.22 -14.69 -24.31
N ARG A 34 -14.41 -14.19 -25.55
CA ARG A 34 -14.39 -12.75 -25.85
C ARG A 34 -15.58 -12.00 -25.26
N GLN A 35 -16.75 -12.66 -25.20
CA GLN A 35 -17.93 -12.11 -24.54
C GLN A 35 -17.78 -12.15 -23.01
N GLN A 36 -17.13 -13.17 -22.45
CA GLN A 36 -16.80 -13.21 -21.02
C GLN A 36 -15.87 -12.06 -20.63
N GLU A 37 -14.82 -11.82 -21.40
CA GLU A 37 -13.91 -10.68 -21.17
C GLU A 37 -14.65 -9.34 -21.25
N MET A 38 -15.53 -9.18 -22.24
CA MET A 38 -16.34 -7.98 -22.39
C MET A 38 -17.28 -7.77 -21.18
N ALA A 39 -17.99 -8.81 -20.76
CA ALA A 39 -18.87 -8.77 -19.59
C ALA A 39 -18.10 -8.45 -18.31
N MET A 40 -16.91 -9.03 -18.14
CA MET A 40 -16.01 -8.70 -17.01
C MET A 40 -15.53 -7.26 -17.06
N SER A 41 -15.19 -6.74 -18.23
CA SER A 41 -14.78 -5.34 -18.38
C SER A 41 -15.90 -4.38 -17.95
N PHE A 42 -17.15 -4.67 -18.32
CA PHE A 42 -18.32 -3.90 -17.88
C PHE A 42 -18.56 -4.02 -16.38
N LEU A 43 -18.48 -5.22 -15.80
CA LEU A 43 -18.60 -5.40 -14.36
C LEU A 43 -17.55 -4.60 -13.58
N CYS A 44 -16.31 -4.53 -14.06
CA CYS A 44 -15.26 -3.74 -13.44
C CYS A 44 -15.58 -2.24 -13.43
N LEU A 45 -16.16 -1.73 -14.53
CA LEU A 45 -16.55 -0.32 -14.65
C LEU A 45 -17.73 0.05 -13.74
N LEU A 46 -18.55 -0.94 -13.37
CA LEU A 46 -19.69 -0.74 -12.48
C LEU A 46 -19.29 -0.69 -10.99
N LEU A 47 -18.03 -0.96 -10.61
CA LEU A 47 -17.61 -0.88 -9.22
C LEU A 47 -17.65 0.57 -8.70
N GLN A 48 -18.65 0.87 -7.85
CA GLN A 48 -18.86 2.21 -7.29
C GLN A 48 -18.75 2.24 -5.76
N LYS A 49 -18.42 3.42 -5.22
CA LYS A 49 -18.24 3.65 -3.78
C LYS A 49 -19.55 3.77 -3.00
N HIS A 50 -20.60 4.30 -3.62
CA HIS A 50 -21.81 4.72 -2.93
C HIS A 50 -22.91 3.66 -2.89
N VAL A 51 -22.77 2.58 -3.65
CA VAL A 51 -23.76 1.50 -3.74
C VAL A 51 -23.07 0.19 -3.37
N PRO A 52 -23.63 -0.61 -2.43
CA PRO A 52 -23.06 -1.91 -2.11
C PRO A 52 -23.11 -2.81 -3.34
N ILE A 53 -22.03 -3.56 -3.54
CA ILE A 53 -21.93 -4.48 -4.67
C ILE A 53 -22.81 -5.71 -4.36
N PRO A 54 -23.63 -6.18 -5.31
CA PRO A 54 -24.41 -7.40 -5.12
C PRO A 54 -23.52 -8.60 -4.80
N SER A 55 -23.91 -9.39 -3.79
CA SER A 55 -23.14 -10.55 -3.30
C SER A 55 -22.83 -11.57 -4.39
N SER A 56 -23.77 -11.77 -5.31
CA SER A 56 -23.62 -12.65 -6.48
C SER A 56 -22.42 -12.27 -7.34
N CYS A 57 -22.16 -10.97 -7.51
CA CYS A 57 -21.05 -10.42 -8.28
C CYS A 57 -19.72 -10.60 -7.56
N ILE A 58 -19.72 -10.47 -6.22
CA ILE A 58 -18.51 -10.71 -5.42
C ILE A 58 -18.09 -12.17 -5.50
N HIS A 59 -19.03 -13.10 -5.39
CA HIS A 59 -18.75 -14.52 -5.65
C HIS A 59 -18.11 -14.70 -7.03
N THR A 60 -18.68 -14.10 -8.08
CA THR A 60 -18.10 -14.17 -9.43
C THR A 60 -16.66 -13.65 -9.49
N PHE A 61 -16.38 -12.48 -8.91
CA PHE A 61 -15.01 -11.94 -8.90
C PHE A 61 -14.03 -12.85 -8.14
N VAL A 62 -14.47 -13.40 -7.01
CA VAL A 62 -13.64 -14.27 -6.16
C VAL A 62 -13.38 -15.61 -6.86
N ASP A 63 -14.41 -16.23 -7.44
CA ASP A 63 -14.30 -17.51 -8.14
C ASP A 63 -13.41 -17.38 -9.39
N LEU A 64 -13.46 -16.23 -10.07
CA LEU A 64 -12.65 -15.96 -11.25
C LEU A 64 -11.15 -15.79 -10.95
N LEU A 65 -10.73 -15.66 -9.69
CA LEU A 65 -9.30 -15.62 -9.34
C LEU A 65 -8.56 -16.93 -9.67
N VAL A 66 -9.29 -18.05 -9.74
CA VAL A 66 -8.74 -19.38 -10.06
C VAL A 66 -9.28 -19.95 -11.38
N HIS A 67 -9.93 -19.11 -12.19
CA HIS A 67 -10.49 -19.51 -13.47
C HIS A 67 -9.41 -19.78 -14.51
N ASP A 68 -9.63 -20.70 -15.47
CA ASP A 68 -8.61 -21.14 -16.45
C ASP A 68 -8.15 -20.04 -17.42
N ASN A 69 -9.06 -19.14 -17.82
CA ASN A 69 -8.72 -17.98 -18.65
C ASN A 69 -7.93 -16.91 -17.84
N ILE A 70 -6.70 -16.65 -18.27
CA ILE A 70 -5.78 -15.66 -17.71
C ILE A 70 -6.32 -14.22 -17.71
N GLU A 71 -7.04 -13.80 -18.75
CA GLU A 71 -7.56 -12.43 -18.81
C GLU A 71 -8.67 -12.22 -17.78
N LEU A 72 -9.52 -13.23 -17.56
CA LEU A 72 -10.52 -13.18 -16.50
C LEU A 72 -9.88 -13.14 -15.11
N ARG A 73 -8.79 -13.87 -14.88
CA ARG A 73 -8.00 -13.76 -13.64
C ARG A 73 -7.43 -12.36 -13.44
N LYS A 74 -6.87 -11.73 -14.49
CA LYS A 74 -6.36 -10.35 -14.44
C LYS A 74 -7.46 -9.35 -14.08
N TYR A 75 -8.67 -9.50 -14.64
CA TYR A 75 -9.83 -8.69 -14.25
C TYR A 75 -10.24 -8.96 -12.81
N ALA A 76 -10.33 -10.22 -12.39
CA ALA A 76 -10.67 -10.60 -11.02
C ALA A 76 -9.71 -9.99 -9.98
N VAL A 77 -8.40 -10.06 -10.22
CA VAL A 77 -7.37 -9.42 -9.37
C VAL A 77 -7.62 -7.92 -9.23
N LYS A 78 -7.88 -7.22 -10.35
CA LYS A 78 -8.20 -5.77 -10.33
C LYS A 78 -9.49 -5.49 -9.55
N SER A 79 -10.53 -6.29 -9.75
CA SER A 79 -11.82 -6.15 -9.09
C SER A 79 -11.70 -6.37 -7.59
N ILE A 80 -11.03 -7.44 -7.14
CA ILE A 80 -10.85 -7.70 -5.71
C ILE A 80 -9.99 -6.60 -5.07
N ALA A 81 -8.92 -6.13 -5.74
CA ALA A 81 -8.15 -4.97 -5.25
C ALA A 81 -9.01 -3.71 -5.11
N ALA A 82 -9.93 -3.46 -6.05
CA ALA A 82 -10.87 -2.34 -5.97
C ALA A 82 -11.87 -2.54 -4.83
N ILE A 83 -12.48 -3.72 -4.72
CA ILE A 83 -13.47 -4.05 -3.68
C ILE A 83 -12.85 -3.91 -2.29
N CYS A 84 -11.64 -4.43 -2.06
CA CYS A 84 -10.93 -4.26 -0.79
C CYS A 84 -10.68 -2.79 -0.44
N ARG A 85 -10.47 -1.91 -1.44
CA ARG A 85 -10.34 -0.46 -1.22
C ARG A 85 -11.68 0.20 -0.93
N LEU A 86 -12.75 -0.21 -1.60
CA LEU A 86 -14.11 0.31 -1.41
C LEU A 86 -14.67 -0.09 -0.04
N GLN A 87 -14.39 -1.32 0.40
CA GLN A 87 -14.81 -1.90 1.67
C GLN A 87 -13.83 -1.58 2.81
N LYS A 88 -12.85 -0.70 2.63
CA LYS A 88 -11.92 -0.34 3.70
C LYS A 88 -12.67 0.52 4.73
N PRO A 89 -12.69 0.15 6.03
CA PRO A 89 -13.29 0.98 7.06
C PRO A 89 -12.71 2.41 7.02
N PRO A 90 -13.53 3.44 7.31
CA PRO A 90 -13.06 4.82 7.30
C PRO A 90 -11.91 4.99 8.30
N ARG A 91 -10.88 5.72 7.86
CA ARG A 91 -9.76 6.11 8.74
C ARG A 91 -10.19 7.29 9.58
N ILE A 92 -9.95 7.21 10.89
CA ILE A 92 -10.07 8.35 11.79
C ILE A 92 -8.81 9.19 11.60
N TYR A 93 -8.98 10.48 11.35
CA TYR A 93 -7.89 11.43 11.21
C TYR A 93 -7.85 12.35 12.42
N VAL A 94 -6.64 12.64 12.87
CA VAL A 94 -6.37 13.66 13.88
C VAL A 94 -5.79 14.86 13.14
N GLU A 95 -6.29 16.04 13.48
CA GLU A 95 -5.81 17.31 12.97
C GLU A 95 -5.30 18.14 14.16
N LYS A 96 -4.02 18.51 14.15
CA LYS A 96 -3.36 19.30 15.19
C LYS A 96 -2.58 20.44 14.57
N SER A 97 -2.40 21.53 15.30
CA SER A 97 -1.43 22.55 14.92
C SER A 97 -0.01 21.99 15.03
N ILE A 98 0.92 22.46 14.19
CA ILE A 98 2.32 22.01 14.30
C ILE A 98 2.92 22.38 15.68
N ASP A 99 2.53 23.54 16.23
CA ASP A 99 3.05 24.00 17.51
C ASP A 99 2.67 23.05 18.65
N GLU A 100 1.43 22.53 18.65
CA GLU A 100 0.99 21.48 19.59
C GLU A 100 1.80 20.20 19.45
N VAL A 101 2.02 19.74 18.20
CA VAL A 101 2.79 18.51 17.94
C VAL A 101 4.23 18.64 18.42
N LEU A 102 4.88 19.77 18.15
CA LEU A 102 6.24 20.02 18.62
C LEU A 102 6.30 20.16 20.14
N HIS A 103 5.33 20.83 20.75
CA HIS A 103 5.25 20.96 22.20
C HIS A 103 5.12 19.58 22.88
N GLU A 104 4.32 18.67 22.31
CA GLU A 104 4.20 17.27 22.76
C GLU A 104 5.53 16.52 22.64
N HIS A 105 6.26 16.70 21.54
CA HIS A 105 7.53 16.01 21.31
C HIS A 105 8.71 16.56 22.12
N ASN A 106 8.69 17.85 22.46
CA ASN A 106 9.76 18.52 23.19
C ASN A 106 9.53 18.60 24.71
N ASN A 107 8.66 17.73 25.26
CA ASN A 107 8.31 17.71 26.69
C ASN A 107 7.88 19.09 27.24
N GLY A 108 7.19 19.88 26.42
CA GLY A 108 6.74 21.23 26.77
C GLY A 108 7.80 22.33 26.67
N SER A 109 8.98 22.05 26.10
CA SER A 109 9.92 23.10 25.73
C SER A 109 9.47 23.77 24.43
N SER A 110 9.14 25.06 24.50
CA SER A 110 8.75 25.86 23.34
C SER A 110 9.92 26.07 22.38
N THR A 111 10.08 25.18 21.41
CA THR A 111 10.91 25.47 20.23
C THR A 111 10.12 26.42 19.36
N VAL A 112 10.53 27.70 19.37
CA VAL A 112 9.92 28.71 18.51
C VAL A 112 10.27 28.35 17.07
N ILE A 113 9.28 27.88 16.29
CA ILE A 113 9.45 27.81 14.84
C ILE A 113 9.50 29.26 14.34
N ILE A 114 10.67 29.73 13.93
CA ILE A 114 10.78 30.99 13.19
C ILE A 114 10.19 30.73 11.80
N ARG A 115 8.89 31.01 11.64
CA ARG A 115 8.14 30.71 10.40
C ARG A 115 8.58 31.55 9.21
N ASP A 116 9.26 32.67 9.46
CA ASP A 116 9.60 33.66 8.45
C ASP A 116 10.90 33.34 7.69
N GLU A 117 11.73 32.43 8.20
CA GLU A 117 12.94 31.97 7.51
C GLU A 117 12.77 30.53 7.04
N CYS A 118 12.69 30.34 5.72
CA CYS A 118 12.66 29.01 5.15
C CYS A 118 14.06 28.40 5.19
N ASN A 119 14.23 27.39 6.04
CA ASN A 119 15.46 26.60 6.12
C ASN A 119 15.17 25.13 5.72
N PRO A 120 15.26 24.76 4.43
CA PRO A 120 14.99 23.41 4.00
C PRO A 120 16.09 22.44 4.42
N GLY A 121 15.71 21.20 4.76
CA GLY A 121 16.65 20.13 5.11
C GLY A 121 16.40 19.50 6.47
N ASP A 122 17.43 18.86 7.02
CA ASP A 122 17.40 18.21 8.32
C ASP A 122 17.50 19.27 9.43
N ARG A 123 16.54 19.27 10.36
CA ARG A 123 16.41 20.28 11.41
C ARG A 123 15.97 19.64 12.72
N ASP A 124 16.28 20.29 13.84
CA ASP A 124 15.90 19.77 15.16
C ASP A 124 14.38 19.60 15.30
N ASP A 125 13.59 20.50 14.73
CA ASP A 125 12.13 20.46 14.74
C ASP A 125 11.52 19.33 13.89
N ASN A 126 12.28 18.76 12.95
CA ASN A 126 11.84 17.66 12.09
C ASN A 126 12.54 16.33 12.39
N LEU A 127 13.43 16.27 13.38
CA LEU A 127 14.11 15.02 13.76
C LEU A 127 13.12 13.92 14.17
N TRP A 128 12.03 14.25 14.86
CA TRP A 128 11.03 13.30 15.38
C TRP A 128 10.29 12.49 14.30
N ILE A 129 10.28 12.97 13.05
CA ILE A 129 9.65 12.30 11.91
C ILE A 129 10.63 11.48 11.06
N THR A 130 11.91 11.53 11.38
CA THR A 130 12.95 10.70 10.76
C THR A 130 13.10 9.38 11.52
N ILE A 131 13.82 8.42 10.93
CA ILE A 131 14.17 7.17 11.63
C ILE A 131 15.15 7.41 12.79
N ASP A 132 15.94 8.47 12.73
CA ASP A 132 17.01 8.73 13.71
C ASP A 132 16.44 9.26 15.03
N GLY A 133 15.37 10.05 14.95
CA GLY A 133 14.59 10.47 16.12
C GLY A 133 13.56 9.43 16.59
N TYR A 134 13.46 8.27 15.94
CA TYR A 134 12.40 7.31 16.22
C TYR A 134 12.76 6.35 17.36
N LYS A 135 11.83 6.22 18.31
CA LYS A 135 11.86 5.19 19.35
C LYS A 135 10.63 4.29 19.17
N PRO A 136 10.80 2.99 18.88
CA PRO A 136 9.69 2.07 18.76
C PRO A 136 8.84 2.06 20.05
N PRO A 137 7.51 2.15 19.95
CA PRO A 137 6.64 2.02 21.11
C PRO A 137 6.67 0.58 21.63
N ASN A 138 6.67 0.42 22.95
CA ASN A 138 6.65 -0.88 23.60
C ASN A 138 5.23 -1.38 23.86
N THR A 139 4.25 -0.47 23.85
CA THR A 139 2.85 -0.79 24.12
C THR A 139 1.93 -0.40 22.96
N GLN A 140 0.79 -1.11 22.85
CA GLN A 140 -0.25 -0.77 21.88
C GLN A 140 -0.80 0.65 22.09
N ALA A 141 -0.91 1.10 23.35
CA ALA A 141 -1.39 2.44 23.67
C ALA A 141 -0.42 3.53 23.18
N GLU A 142 0.89 3.33 23.37
CA GLU A 142 1.91 4.21 22.80
C GLU A 142 1.84 4.23 21.27
N TRP A 143 1.75 3.06 20.63
CA TRP A 143 1.61 2.98 19.17
C TRP A 143 0.37 3.72 18.66
N GLU A 144 -0.76 3.61 19.36
CA GLU A 144 -2.01 4.27 18.99
C GLU A 144 -1.92 5.81 19.05
N GLN A 145 -1.06 6.35 19.89
CA GLN A 145 -0.82 7.79 20.07
C GLN A 145 0.27 8.35 19.15
N MET A 146 1.11 7.50 18.54
CA MET A 146 2.19 7.94 17.65
C MET A 146 1.66 8.71 16.42
N CYS A 147 2.28 9.85 16.14
CA CYS A 147 2.01 10.63 14.93
C CYS A 147 2.86 10.11 13.75
N PHE A 148 2.25 9.37 12.82
CA PHE A 148 2.90 8.93 11.57
C PHE A 148 2.45 9.76 10.37
N LEU A 149 3.42 10.30 9.62
CA LEU A 149 3.16 11.11 8.44
C LEU A 149 3.48 10.30 7.19
N ASP A 150 2.44 9.78 6.54
CA ASP A 150 2.56 8.95 5.33
C ASP A 150 3.20 9.70 4.13
N LYS A 151 3.22 11.03 4.17
CA LYS A 151 3.71 11.89 3.09
C LYS A 151 5.09 12.44 3.45
N THR A 152 6.09 12.08 2.64
CA THR A 152 7.51 12.39 2.87
C THR A 152 7.82 13.89 2.85
N PHE A 153 7.04 14.72 2.16
CA PHE A 153 7.34 16.15 2.01
C PHE A 153 7.11 17.00 3.28
N HIS A 154 6.36 16.52 4.27
CA HIS A 154 6.04 17.31 5.47
C HIS A 154 7.28 17.64 6.28
N GLY A 155 7.51 18.92 6.57
CA GLY A 155 8.63 19.34 7.40
C GLY A 155 9.98 19.33 6.70
N TYR A 156 10.06 19.05 5.39
CA TYR A 156 11.34 19.20 4.68
C TYR A 156 11.66 20.67 4.42
N TYR A 157 10.78 21.36 3.69
CA TYR A 157 10.95 22.78 3.34
C TYR A 157 10.41 23.71 4.43
N THR A 158 9.15 23.46 4.83
CA THR A 158 8.47 24.15 5.93
C THR A 158 7.32 23.27 6.44
N TRP A 159 6.78 23.60 7.61
CA TRP A 159 5.61 22.93 8.15
C TRP A 159 4.31 23.60 7.69
N PRO A 160 3.25 22.82 7.38
CA PRO A 160 1.93 23.40 7.25
C PRO A 160 1.44 23.88 8.62
N LYS A 161 0.51 24.85 8.63
CA LYS A 161 -0.12 25.35 9.86
C LYS A 161 -0.81 24.25 10.65
N MET A 162 -1.49 23.36 9.93
CA MET A 162 -2.20 22.20 10.47
C MET A 162 -1.64 20.93 9.83
N ILE A 163 -1.45 19.90 10.64
CA ILE A 163 -1.07 18.57 10.19
C ILE A 163 -2.24 17.63 10.40
N LYS A 164 -2.60 16.92 9.33
CA LYS A 164 -3.61 15.88 9.33
C LYS A 164 -2.95 14.52 9.15
N TYR A 165 -3.11 13.64 10.13
CA TYR A 165 -2.56 12.29 10.08
C TYR A 165 -3.58 11.25 10.52
N PRO A 166 -3.52 10.02 9.97
CA PRO A 166 -4.43 8.96 10.39
C PRO A 166 -4.06 8.48 11.80
N MET A 167 -5.06 8.34 12.67
CA MET A 167 -4.88 7.70 13.96
C MET A 167 -4.46 6.23 13.74
N ASN A 168 -3.52 5.74 14.55
CA ASN A 168 -3.03 4.37 14.43
C ASN A 168 -4.04 3.32 14.93
N LYS A 169 -5.02 3.76 15.71
CA LYS A 169 -6.21 2.99 16.02
C LYS A 169 -7.10 2.86 14.78
N ARG A 170 -6.92 1.76 14.06
CA ARG A 170 -7.71 1.47 12.85
C ARG A 170 -8.95 0.68 13.21
N ALA A 171 -10.12 1.17 12.80
CA ALA A 171 -11.33 0.36 12.76
C ALA A 171 -11.09 -0.87 11.86
N ARG A 172 -11.29 -2.06 12.41
CA ARG A 172 -11.19 -3.33 11.71
C ARG A 172 -12.53 -4.03 11.81
N TYR A 173 -12.92 -4.72 10.75
CA TYR A 173 -14.04 -5.62 10.87
C TYR A 173 -13.67 -6.78 11.81
N THR A 174 -14.57 -7.11 12.70
CA THR A 174 -14.52 -8.35 13.47
C THR A 174 -15.38 -9.41 12.79
N GLN A 175 -15.25 -10.68 13.16
CA GLN A 175 -16.11 -11.73 12.60
C GLN A 175 -17.61 -11.44 12.77
N ASN A 176 -17.99 -10.66 13.78
CA ASN A 176 -19.37 -10.32 14.07
C ASN A 176 -19.86 -9.06 13.33
N ASP A 177 -18.96 -8.26 12.75
CA ASP A 177 -19.24 -6.92 12.19
C ASP A 177 -18.71 -6.79 10.74
N MET A 178 -18.48 -7.91 10.05
CA MET A 178 -18.13 -7.88 8.63
C MET A 178 -19.38 -7.67 7.78
N PRO A 179 -19.39 -6.69 6.85
CA PRO A 179 -20.39 -6.62 5.80
C PRO A 179 -20.41 -7.93 5.00
N GLU A 180 -21.59 -8.30 4.49
CA GLU A 180 -21.78 -9.52 3.69
C GLU A 180 -20.74 -9.66 2.57
N GLN A 181 -20.43 -8.55 1.90
CA GLN A 181 -19.44 -8.46 0.84
C GLN A 181 -18.03 -8.85 1.29
N VAL A 182 -17.65 -8.43 2.50
CA VAL A 182 -16.34 -8.70 3.10
C VAL A 182 -16.30 -10.15 3.59
N THR A 183 -17.40 -10.65 4.16
CA THR A 183 -17.52 -12.04 4.62
C THR A 183 -17.28 -13.04 3.49
N ILE A 184 -17.79 -12.78 2.28
CA ILE A 184 -17.55 -13.65 1.11
C ILE A 184 -16.06 -13.74 0.79
N ILE A 185 -15.37 -12.59 0.76
CA ILE A 185 -13.93 -12.54 0.49
C ILE A 185 -13.17 -13.23 1.63
N TYR A 186 -13.49 -12.93 2.88
CA TYR A 186 -12.87 -13.53 4.06
C TYR A 186 -12.97 -15.07 4.03
N ASN A 187 -14.17 -15.60 3.83
CA ASN A 187 -14.41 -17.03 3.81
C ASN A 187 -13.69 -17.74 2.65
N ARG A 188 -13.44 -17.06 1.53
CA ARG A 188 -12.64 -17.65 0.45
C ARG A 188 -11.14 -17.61 0.76
N PHE A 189 -10.64 -16.49 1.27
CA PHE A 189 -9.20 -16.32 1.54
C PHE A 189 -8.73 -17.04 2.82
N ILE A 190 -9.64 -17.50 3.68
CA ILE A 190 -9.28 -18.41 4.79
C ILE A 190 -9.05 -19.86 4.31
N ASP A 191 -9.60 -20.23 3.14
CA ASP A 191 -9.37 -21.53 2.53
C ASP A 191 -7.94 -21.62 1.96
N LYS A 192 -7.11 -22.42 2.63
CA LYS A 192 -5.71 -22.63 2.27
C LYS A 192 -5.54 -23.13 0.84
N ASN A 193 -6.43 -24.00 0.36
CA ASN A 193 -6.32 -24.56 -1.00
C ASN A 193 -6.54 -23.49 -2.04
N PHE A 194 -7.53 -22.63 -1.83
CA PHE A 194 -7.80 -21.48 -2.69
C PHE A 194 -6.62 -20.50 -2.72
N VAL A 195 -6.04 -20.15 -1.57
CA VAL A 195 -4.90 -19.23 -1.51
C VAL A 195 -3.68 -19.80 -2.23
N ILE A 196 -3.40 -21.10 -2.05
CA ILE A 196 -2.29 -21.77 -2.75
C ILE A 196 -2.55 -21.76 -4.26
N GLN A 197 -3.74 -22.16 -4.70
CA GLN A 197 -4.09 -22.23 -6.11
C GLN A 197 -4.02 -20.85 -6.78
N SER A 198 -4.67 -19.84 -6.19
CA SER A 198 -4.67 -18.48 -6.71
C SER A 198 -3.27 -17.88 -6.77
N THR A 199 -2.42 -18.13 -5.76
CA THR A 199 -1.03 -17.66 -5.76
C THR A 199 -0.20 -18.34 -6.83
N ASN A 200 -0.33 -19.66 -7.01
CA ASN A 200 0.37 -20.40 -8.06
C ASN A 200 -0.03 -19.91 -9.46
N LEU A 201 -1.30 -19.62 -9.67
CA LEU A 201 -1.79 -19.03 -10.92
C LEU A 201 -1.23 -17.63 -11.14
N MET A 202 -1.17 -16.78 -10.10
CA MET A 202 -0.52 -15.47 -10.24
C MET A 202 0.94 -15.58 -10.69
N VAL A 203 1.70 -16.55 -10.17
CA VAL A 203 3.08 -16.78 -10.64
C VAL A 203 3.10 -17.28 -12.09
N SER A 204 2.20 -18.21 -12.44
CA SER A 204 2.13 -18.83 -13.76
C SER A 204 1.59 -17.90 -14.86
N ASP A 205 0.90 -16.82 -14.47
CA ASP A 205 0.34 -15.80 -15.38
C ASP A 205 1.39 -14.85 -15.95
N GLU A 206 2.60 -14.86 -15.41
CA GLU A 206 3.69 -14.01 -15.90
C GLU A 206 4.32 -14.64 -17.15
N ASN A 207 4.73 -13.79 -18.10
CA ASN A 207 5.42 -14.27 -19.30
C ASN A 207 6.71 -14.98 -18.90
N THR A 208 6.97 -16.13 -19.51
CA THR A 208 8.04 -17.08 -19.12
C THR A 208 9.44 -16.48 -19.11
N ASP A 209 9.65 -15.40 -19.85
CA ASP A 209 11.00 -14.87 -20.09
C ASP A 209 11.38 -13.78 -19.07
N GLU A 210 10.40 -13.13 -18.42
CA GLU A 210 10.65 -12.06 -17.43
C GLU A 210 9.55 -11.99 -16.36
N ILE A 211 9.92 -12.33 -15.12
CA ILE A 211 9.08 -12.11 -13.94
C ILE A 211 9.19 -10.64 -13.53
N ASN A 212 8.08 -9.91 -13.59
CA ASN A 212 8.03 -8.47 -13.36
C ASN A 212 7.16 -8.14 -12.16
N PHE A 213 7.55 -7.12 -11.39
CA PHE A 213 6.75 -6.65 -10.27
C PHE A 213 5.35 -6.19 -10.75
N ASN A 214 4.32 -6.94 -10.39
CA ASN A 214 2.96 -6.60 -10.76
C ASN A 214 2.32 -5.66 -9.74
N TYR A 215 2.27 -4.37 -10.09
CA TYR A 215 1.68 -3.33 -9.23
C TYR A 215 0.22 -3.63 -8.86
N VAL A 216 -0.58 -4.21 -9.76
CA VAL A 216 -2.00 -4.50 -9.49
C VAL A 216 -2.13 -5.57 -8.41
N ARG A 217 -1.36 -6.67 -8.50
CA ARG A 217 -1.35 -7.70 -7.45
C ARG A 217 -0.88 -7.12 -6.13
N TYR A 218 0.17 -6.31 -6.16
CA TYR A 218 0.63 -5.59 -4.98
C TYR A 218 -0.47 -4.72 -4.36
N THR A 219 -1.28 -4.02 -5.15
CA THR A 219 -2.38 -3.20 -4.60
C THR A 219 -3.47 -3.99 -3.87
N MET A 220 -3.59 -5.31 -4.07
CA MET A 220 -4.46 -6.15 -3.24
C MET A 220 -3.97 -6.23 -1.79
N PHE A 221 -2.64 -6.20 -1.60
CA PHE A 221 -1.99 -6.47 -0.31
C PHE A 221 -1.35 -5.22 0.32
N LYS A 222 -1.41 -4.08 -0.37
CA LYS A 222 -0.62 -2.89 -0.04
C LYS A 222 -1.07 -2.16 1.22
N GLU A 223 -0.09 -1.86 2.07
CA GLU A 223 -0.12 -0.73 3.01
C GLU A 223 1.04 0.24 2.71
N HIS A 224 0.73 1.52 2.53
CA HIS A 224 1.73 2.59 2.48
C HIS A 224 2.09 3.01 3.91
N GLY A 225 3.31 3.47 4.15
CA GLY A 225 3.68 3.93 5.48
C GLY A 225 4.88 4.85 5.53
N ASP A 226 4.84 5.71 6.54
CA ASP A 226 5.98 6.36 7.17
C ASP A 226 7.11 5.34 7.43
N PRO A 227 8.41 5.66 7.18
CA PRO A 227 9.54 4.74 7.38
C PRO A 227 9.58 4.16 8.79
N ARG A 228 9.11 4.90 9.79
CA ARG A 228 9.06 4.46 11.19
C ARG A 228 8.13 3.27 11.39
N ARG A 229 7.13 3.07 10.52
CA ARG A 229 6.30 1.84 10.51
C ARG A 229 7.04 0.63 9.97
N MET A 230 8.12 0.83 9.22
CA MET A 230 8.94 -0.19 8.57
C MET A 230 10.36 -0.22 9.15
N TYR A 231 10.56 0.26 10.37
CA TYR A 231 11.89 0.40 10.99
C TYR A 231 12.66 -0.93 11.01
N GLN A 232 11.98 -2.07 11.19
CA GLN A 232 12.60 -3.39 11.15
C GLN A 232 13.19 -3.75 9.79
N LEU A 233 12.50 -3.40 8.69
CA LEU A 233 13.03 -3.57 7.34
C LEU A 233 14.24 -2.68 7.12
N ILE A 234 14.17 -1.45 7.65
CA ILE A 234 15.24 -0.47 7.57
C ILE A 234 16.49 -0.96 8.35
N ASP A 235 16.30 -1.47 9.57
CA ASP A 235 17.36 -2.06 10.40
C ASP A 235 17.95 -3.30 9.73
N PHE A 236 17.12 -4.16 9.13
CA PHE A 236 17.61 -5.29 8.33
C PHE A 236 18.49 -4.81 7.17
N ILE A 237 18.05 -3.81 6.40
CA ILE A 237 18.87 -3.26 5.30
C ILE A 237 20.16 -2.63 5.84
N ARG A 238 20.13 -1.96 7.00
CA ARG A 238 21.34 -1.46 7.68
C ARG A 238 22.31 -2.59 8.02
N THR A 239 21.83 -3.73 8.51
CA THR A 239 22.70 -4.91 8.74
C THR A 239 23.26 -5.49 7.45
N LEU A 240 22.49 -5.45 6.34
CA LEU A 240 22.98 -5.89 5.02
C LEU A 240 24.09 -4.99 4.48
N ILE A 241 24.02 -3.68 4.73
CA ILE A 241 25.06 -2.73 4.34
C ILE A 241 26.34 -2.99 5.14
N ASN A 242 26.21 -3.22 6.45
CA ASN A 242 27.36 -3.39 7.34
C ASN A 242 28.05 -4.76 7.22
N ASN A 243 27.32 -5.81 6.85
CA ASN A 243 27.86 -7.16 6.75
C ASN A 243 28.63 -7.36 5.44
N GLN A 244 29.94 -7.07 5.48
CA GLN A 244 30.91 -7.41 4.43
C GLN A 244 31.20 -8.93 4.43
N ILE A 245 30.25 -9.74 3.94
CA ILE A 245 30.54 -11.14 3.66
C ILE A 245 31.10 -11.22 2.25
N ASN A 246 32.26 -11.88 2.07
CA ASN A 246 32.91 -12.23 0.79
C ASN A 246 31.89 -12.44 -0.34
N SER A 247 31.56 -11.36 -1.01
CA SER A 247 30.39 -11.27 -1.86
C SER A 247 30.86 -11.36 -3.30
N ASN A 248 30.30 -12.32 -4.03
CA ASN A 248 30.47 -12.34 -5.47
C ASN A 248 29.76 -11.11 -6.08
N THR A 249 30.16 -10.74 -7.28
CA THR A 249 29.61 -9.57 -8.01
C THR A 249 28.07 -9.56 -8.08
N PHE A 250 27.47 -10.75 -8.21
CA PHE A 250 26.02 -10.90 -8.27
C PHE A 250 25.35 -10.50 -6.95
N THR A 251 25.86 -11.00 -5.82
CA THR A 251 25.35 -10.65 -4.49
C THR A 251 25.49 -9.16 -4.18
N GLU A 252 26.58 -8.53 -4.60
CA GLU A 252 26.74 -7.08 -4.49
C GLU A 252 25.70 -6.32 -5.32
N THR A 253 25.50 -6.73 -6.57
CA THR A 253 24.52 -6.07 -7.46
C THR A 253 23.10 -6.20 -6.90
N SER A 254 22.72 -7.38 -6.41
CA SER A 254 21.42 -7.60 -5.74
C SER A 254 21.29 -6.77 -4.46
N ARG A 255 22.35 -6.66 -3.65
CA ARG A 255 22.34 -5.85 -2.43
C ARG A 255 22.12 -4.37 -2.75
N TRP A 256 22.86 -3.82 -3.71
CA TRP A 256 22.69 -2.43 -4.14
C TRP A 256 21.32 -2.17 -4.77
N SER A 257 20.77 -3.14 -5.52
CA SER A 257 19.39 -3.07 -6.00
C SER A 257 18.37 -3.00 -4.86
N LEU A 258 18.58 -3.72 -3.75
CA LEU A 258 17.72 -3.63 -2.56
C LEU A 258 17.89 -2.28 -1.86
N ILE A 259 19.12 -1.77 -1.71
CA ILE A 259 19.40 -0.46 -1.11
C ILE A 259 18.69 0.66 -1.88
N GLN A 260 18.64 0.59 -3.21
CA GLN A 260 17.92 1.58 -4.03
C GLN A 260 16.43 1.68 -3.70
N THR A 261 15.81 0.64 -3.14
CA THR A 261 14.40 0.71 -2.72
C THR A 261 14.18 1.73 -1.59
N LEU A 262 15.20 2.01 -0.77
CA LEU A 262 15.15 3.01 0.30
C LEU A 262 14.89 4.44 -0.21
N LYS A 263 15.07 4.70 -1.52
CA LYS A 263 14.73 5.99 -2.15
C LYS A 263 13.30 6.41 -1.89
N MET A 264 12.39 5.46 -1.64
CA MET A 264 11.00 5.76 -1.27
C MET A 264 10.88 6.56 0.03
N PHE A 265 11.85 6.45 0.94
CA PHE A 265 11.85 7.16 2.23
C PHE A 265 12.54 8.53 2.17
N GLN A 266 13.28 8.82 1.09
CA GLN A 266 13.90 10.13 0.85
C GLN A 266 14.69 10.62 2.08
N TRP A 267 14.61 11.90 2.42
CA TRP A 267 15.32 12.53 3.55
C TRP A 267 14.92 12.02 4.95
N ARG A 268 13.90 11.15 5.09
CA ARG A 268 13.45 10.65 6.40
C ARG A 268 14.35 9.60 7.04
N ILE A 269 15.44 9.22 6.38
CA ILE A 269 16.40 8.22 6.86
C ILE A 269 17.87 8.72 6.75
N PRO A 270 18.20 9.90 7.31
CA PRO A 270 19.47 10.57 7.00
C PRO A 270 20.71 9.77 7.43
N SER A 271 20.75 9.19 8.63
CA SER A 271 21.89 8.35 9.07
C SER A 271 22.19 7.17 8.13
N ILE A 272 21.15 6.64 7.49
CA ILE A 272 21.26 5.48 6.61
C ILE A 272 21.88 5.91 5.29
N TRP A 273 21.49 7.08 4.77
CA TRP A 273 22.16 7.66 3.62
C TRP A 273 23.63 7.95 3.90
N CYS A 274 23.98 8.42 5.10
CA CYS A 274 25.37 8.57 5.51
C CYS A 274 26.13 7.23 5.47
N THR A 275 25.55 6.18 6.05
CA THR A 275 26.15 4.83 6.06
C THR A 275 26.32 4.28 4.64
N ILE A 276 25.29 4.41 3.80
CA ILE A 276 25.33 3.99 2.39
C ILE A 276 26.41 4.77 1.63
N HIS A 277 26.52 6.07 1.85
CA HIS A 277 27.49 6.92 1.17
C HIS A 277 28.93 6.60 1.58
N GLU A 278 29.19 6.33 2.85
CA GLU A 278 30.49 5.85 3.32
C GLU A 278 30.86 4.53 2.68
N HIS A 279 29.94 3.56 2.67
CA HIS A 279 30.18 2.26 2.04
C HIS A 279 30.31 2.35 0.51
N ALA A 280 29.55 3.22 -0.15
CA ALA A 280 29.64 3.47 -1.59
C ALA A 280 31.05 3.91 -1.98
N LYS A 281 31.70 4.78 -1.19
CA LYS A 281 33.06 5.28 -1.46
C LYS A 281 34.09 4.17 -1.54
N GLU A 282 33.97 3.14 -0.70
CA GLU A 282 34.88 1.97 -0.70
C GLU A 282 34.74 1.15 -2.00
N LEU A 283 33.60 1.23 -2.67
CA LEU A 283 33.23 0.42 -3.83
C LEU A 283 33.18 1.20 -5.15
N LEU A 284 33.61 2.48 -5.17
CA LEU A 284 33.66 3.28 -6.41
C LEU A 284 34.62 2.69 -7.43
N ASP A 285 35.75 2.15 -6.97
CA ASP A 285 36.78 1.50 -7.80
C ASP A 285 36.53 -0.02 -7.98
N TYR A 286 35.35 -0.52 -7.60
CA TYR A 286 35.04 -1.93 -7.67
C TYR A 286 35.18 -2.45 -9.11
N SER A 287 35.84 -3.60 -9.30
CA SER A 287 36.31 -4.04 -10.64
C SER A 287 35.17 -4.25 -11.65
N PHE A 288 33.97 -4.61 -11.18
CA PHE A 288 32.84 -4.95 -12.04
C PHE A 288 31.90 -3.77 -12.30
N LYS A 289 31.68 -3.46 -13.58
CA LYS A 289 30.81 -2.37 -14.06
C LYS A 289 29.38 -2.42 -13.51
N PRO A 290 28.67 -3.57 -13.45
CA PRO A 290 27.28 -3.60 -12.98
C PRO A 290 27.09 -3.10 -11.54
N VAL A 291 28.07 -3.37 -10.66
CA VAL A 291 28.05 -2.91 -9.27
C VAL A 291 28.22 -1.38 -9.23
N ARG A 292 29.20 -0.85 -9.98
CA ARG A 292 29.41 0.61 -10.07
C ARG A 292 28.18 1.35 -10.61
N GLU A 293 27.48 0.78 -11.60
CA GLU A 293 26.24 1.36 -12.13
C GLU A 293 25.11 1.38 -11.10
N HIS A 294 25.02 0.39 -10.22
CA HIS A 294 24.01 0.38 -9.15
C HIS A 294 24.38 1.34 -8.01
N ILE A 295 25.66 1.48 -7.68
CA ILE A 295 26.15 2.47 -6.70
C ILE A 295 25.88 3.89 -7.17
N ALA A 296 26.12 4.17 -8.46
CA ALA A 296 25.92 5.50 -9.04
C ALA A 296 24.44 5.92 -9.13
N LYS A 297 23.52 4.96 -9.18
CA LYS A 297 22.07 5.18 -9.32
C LYS A 297 21.41 5.46 -7.99
#